data_AF-A0A4Y1ZLJ2-F1
#
_entry.id   AF-A0A4Y1ZLJ2-F1
#
_cell.length_a   1.000
_cell.length_b   1.000
_cell.length_c   1.000
_cell.angle_alpha   90.00
_cell.angle_beta   90.00
_cell.angle_gamma   90.00
#
_symmetry.space_group_name_H-M   'P 1'
#
loop_
_entity.id
_entity.type
_entity.pdbx_description
1 polymer ?
#
loop_
_entity_poly.entity_id
_entity_poly.type
_entity_poly.pdbx_seq_one_letter_code
_entity_poly.pdbx_strand_id
1 'polypeptide(L)'
;TCGANAEYRECGSACPPTCEDRGKKKICTLQCVSGCFCKKGFVKNNRGVCVKPQECEQIEDYTPQIDFYPEYLIMFDITKN
;
A
#
# COMPACT_ATOMS: atom_id res chain seq x y z
N THR A 1 -9.76 -16.62 9.74
CA THR A 1 -8.43 -16.98 9.21
C THR A 1 -7.67 -15.69 8.87
N CYS A 2 -6.34 -15.66 8.98
CA CYS A 2 -5.57 -14.47 8.58
C CYS A 2 -5.54 -14.32 7.05
N GLY A 3 -5.41 -13.07 6.57
CA GLY A 3 -5.36 -12.77 5.13
C GLY A 3 -4.06 -13.22 4.44
N ALA A 4 -3.95 -12.91 3.15
CA ALA A 4 -2.76 -13.21 2.36
C ALA A 4 -1.49 -12.62 3.01
N ASN A 5 -0.42 -13.42 3.02
CA ASN A 5 0.88 -13.06 3.61
C ASN A 5 0.84 -12.68 5.10
N ALA A 6 -0.23 -13.05 5.81
CA ALA A 6 -0.35 -12.90 7.24
C ALA A 6 -0.39 -14.26 7.96
N GLU A 7 -0.02 -14.26 9.23
CA GLU A 7 -0.06 -15.42 10.12
C GLU A 7 -0.58 -15.00 11.49
N TYR A 8 -1.32 -15.90 12.14
CA TYR A 8 -1.75 -15.67 13.51
C TYR A 8 -0.59 -15.95 14.45
N ARG A 9 -0.36 -15.06 15.42
CA ARG A 9 0.60 -15.26 16.50
C ARG A 9 -0.04 -14.85 17.81
N GLU A 10 0.24 -15.62 18.87
CA GLU A 10 -0.20 -15.28 20.23
C GLU A 10 0.56 -14.08 20.80
N CYS A 11 1.78 -13.83 20.33
CA CYS A 11 2.63 -12.75 20.79
C CYS A 11 3.37 -12.14 19.59
N GLY A 12 2.91 -10.97 19.14
CA GLY A 12 3.56 -10.12 18.13
C GLY A 12 3.67 -8.66 18.59
N SER A 13 4.53 -7.89 17.93
CA SER A 13 4.75 -6.47 18.25
C SER A 13 3.44 -5.67 18.18
N ALA A 14 3.17 -4.84 19.19
CA ALA A 14 2.07 -3.87 19.16
C ALA A 14 2.26 -2.77 18.09
N CYS A 15 3.49 -2.58 17.59
CA CYS A 15 3.80 -1.72 16.44
C CYS A 15 4.37 -2.57 15.30
N PRO A 16 3.51 -3.27 14.53
CA PRO A 16 3.96 -4.01 13.36
C PRO A 16 4.45 -3.06 12.26
N PRO A 17 5.36 -3.53 11.39
CA PRO A 17 5.89 -2.70 10.32
C PRO A 17 4.82 -2.39 9.26
N THR A 18 4.82 -1.15 8.79
CA THR A 18 3.86 -0.63 7.80
C THR A 18 4.57 0.03 6.62
N CYS A 19 3.86 0.19 5.51
CA CYS A 19 4.38 0.92 4.35
C CYS A 19 4.77 2.37 4.66
N GLU A 20 4.09 2.99 5.63
CA GLU A 20 4.38 4.36 6.07
C GLU A 20 5.72 4.49 6.81
N ASP A 21 6.28 3.37 7.26
CA ASP A 21 7.54 3.39 7.99
C ASP A 21 8.67 3.88 7.09
N ARG A 22 8.61 3.71 5.76
CA ARG A 22 9.66 4.10 4.80
C ARG A 22 11.07 3.68 5.25
N GLY A 23 11.19 2.52 5.89
CA GLY A 23 12.44 2.02 6.47
C GLY A 23 12.90 2.71 7.76
N LYS A 24 12.12 3.64 8.32
CA LYS A 24 12.40 4.31 9.59
C LYS A 24 12.10 3.37 10.75
N LYS A 25 12.98 3.39 11.75
CA LYS A 25 12.72 2.72 13.03
C LYS A 25 11.70 3.54 13.83
N LYS A 26 10.59 2.92 14.19
CA LYS A 26 9.62 3.47 15.15
C LYS A 26 10.05 3.10 16.57
N ILE A 27 9.93 4.03 17.51
CA ILE A 27 10.02 3.71 18.94
C ILE A 27 8.75 2.93 19.28
N CYS A 28 8.90 1.71 19.78
CA CYS A 28 7.79 0.86 20.20
C CYS A 28 8.09 0.24 21.57
N THR A 29 7.04 0.04 22.35
CA THR A 29 7.10 -0.73 23.60
C THR A 29 7.37 -2.20 23.31
N LEU A 30 7.95 -2.93 24.27
CA LEU A 30 8.13 -4.38 24.20
C LEU A 30 6.85 -5.19 24.49
N GLN A 31 5.70 -4.52 24.62
CA GLN A 31 4.43 -5.20 24.78
C GLN A 31 4.15 -6.10 23.57
N CYS A 32 3.71 -7.33 23.83
CA CYS A 32 3.19 -8.20 22.79
C CYS A 32 1.67 -8.36 22.87
N VAL A 33 1.08 -8.54 21.70
CA VAL A 33 -0.36 -8.70 21.50
C VAL A 33 -0.62 -9.90 20.60
N SER A 34 -1.76 -10.56 20.81
CA SER A 34 -2.22 -11.66 19.97
C SER A 34 -2.99 -11.12 18.75
N GLY A 35 -2.78 -11.72 17.58
CA GLY A 35 -3.51 -11.32 16.37
C GLY A 35 -2.88 -11.81 15.07
N CYS A 36 -3.39 -11.31 13.96
CA CYS A 36 -2.80 -11.53 12.64
C CYS A 36 -1.70 -10.51 12.35
N PHE A 37 -0.53 -11.00 11.98
CA PHE A 37 0.63 -10.17 11.64
C PHE A 37 1.15 -10.53 10.26
N CYS A 38 1.76 -9.57 9.60
CA CYS A 38 2.47 -9.86 8.35
C CYS A 38 3.62 -10.84 8.63
N LYS A 39 3.75 -11.83 7.73
CA LYS A 39 4.87 -12.77 7.75
C LYS A 39 6.19 -12.00 7.59
N LYS A 40 7.30 -12.62 8.00
CA LYS A 40 8.63 -12.03 7.85
C LYS A 40 8.87 -11.59 6.40
N GLY A 41 9.32 -10.34 6.23
CA GLY A 41 9.57 -9.74 4.92
C GLY A 41 8.37 -9.01 4.29
N PHE A 42 7.20 -9.03 4.93
CA PHE A 42 6.01 -8.30 4.51
C PHE A 42 5.67 -7.17 5.49
N VAL A 43 5.05 -6.11 4.98
CA VAL A 43 4.60 -4.94 5.73
C VAL A 43 3.13 -4.67 5.44
N LYS A 44 2.44 -4.04 6.39
CA LYS A 44 1.01 -3.72 6.24
C LYS A 44 0.86 -2.42 5.43
N ASN A 45 0.08 -2.45 4.36
CA ASN A 45 -0.29 -1.25 3.60
C ASN A 45 -1.48 -0.49 4.24
N ASN A 46 -1.87 0.63 3.65
CA ASN A 46 -2.99 1.47 4.09
C ASN A 46 -4.35 0.75 4.04
N ARG A 47 -4.52 -0.27 3.17
CA ARG A 47 -5.71 -1.13 3.08
C ARG A 47 -5.70 -2.29 4.08
N GLY A 48 -4.65 -2.39 4.89
CA GLY A 48 -4.48 -3.43 5.89
C GLY A 48 -4.01 -4.79 5.37
N VAL A 49 -3.54 -4.85 4.13
CA VAL A 49 -3.02 -6.06 3.46
C VAL A 49 -1.50 -6.15 3.64
N CYS A 50 -0.99 -7.37 3.82
CA CYS A 50 0.44 -7.64 3.91
C CYS A 50 1.05 -7.78 2.51
N VAL A 51 1.89 -6.80 2.16
CA VAL A 51 2.55 -6.68 0.86
C VAL A 51 4.06 -6.66 1.03
N LYS A 52 4.81 -6.87 -0.05
CA LYS A 52 6.26 -6.66 0.00
C LYS A 52 6.55 -5.16 0.14
N PRO A 53 7.65 -4.74 0.79
CA PRO A 53 8.00 -3.33 0.90
C PRO A 53 8.05 -2.59 -0.45
N GLN A 54 8.46 -3.27 -1.53
CA GLN A 54 8.51 -2.73 -2.89
C GLN A 54 7.11 -2.47 -3.49
N GLU A 55 6.07 -3.09 -2.95
CA GLU A 55 4.69 -2.95 -3.40
C GLU A 55 3.95 -1.84 -2.63
N CYS A 56 4.61 -1.17 -1.68
CA CYS A 56 4.00 -0.11 -0.88
C CYS A 56 3.58 1.13 -1.68
N GLU A 57 4.24 1.38 -2.82
CA GLU A 57 3.95 2.49 -3.73
C GLU A 57 2.96 2.11 -4.83
N GLN A 58 2.60 0.82 -4.95
CA GLN A 58 1.66 0.33 -5.96
C GLN A 58 0.18 0.52 -5.56
N ILE A 59 -0.08 1.46 -4.66
CA ILE A 59 -1.41 1.99 -4.40
C ILE A 59 -1.38 3.47 -4.76
N GLU A 60 -0.91 3.76 -5.97
CA GLU A 60 -1.74 4.61 -6.80
C GLU A 60 -3.05 3.83 -6.96
N ASP A 61 -4.06 4.19 -6.14
CA ASP A 61 -5.43 4.15 -6.66
C ASP A 61 -5.29 4.68 -8.07
N TYR A 62 -5.62 3.86 -9.07
CA TYR A 62 -5.69 4.24 -10.47
C TYR A 62 -6.34 5.62 -10.51
N THR A 63 -5.52 6.68 -10.49
CA THR A 63 -5.97 7.98 -10.90
C THR A 63 -6.25 7.67 -12.35
N PRO A 64 -7.52 7.72 -12.82
CA PRO A 64 -7.78 7.53 -14.23
C PRO A 64 -6.79 8.45 -14.91
N GLN A 65 -5.88 7.88 -15.71
CA GLN A 65 -4.77 8.61 -16.31
C GLN A 65 -5.28 10.01 -16.65
N ILE A 66 -4.91 11.01 -15.84
CA ILE A 66 -5.04 12.38 -16.29
C ILE A 66 -3.84 12.50 -17.19
N ASP A 67 -4.06 11.95 -18.38
CA ASP A 67 -3.22 12.04 -19.55
C ASP A 67 -2.93 13.52 -19.73
N PHE A 68 -1.76 13.89 -19.23
CA PHE A 68 -1.05 15.08 -19.63
C PHE A 68 -0.58 14.85 -21.08
N TYR A 69 -1.53 14.77 -22.03
CA TYR A 69 -1.27 14.81 -23.47
C TYR A 69 -1.82 16.11 -24.05
N PRO A 70 -1.04 17.20 -24.04
CA PRO A 70 -1.53 18.49 -24.53
C PRO A 70 -1.48 18.67 -26.07
N GLU A 71 -1.05 17.70 -26.89
CA GLU A 71 -0.73 18.03 -28.31
C GLU A 71 -1.32 17.15 -29.44
N TYR A 72 -2.17 16.17 -29.18
CA TYR A 72 -2.90 15.51 -30.27
C TYR A 72 -4.22 16.23 -30.59
N LEU A 73 -4.06 17.29 -31.38
CA LEU A 73 -5.04 17.94 -32.25
C LEU A 73 -6.23 17.04 -32.62
N ILE A 74 -7.44 17.40 -32.17
CA ILE A 74 -8.68 17.00 -32.83
C ILE A 74 -8.77 17.80 -34.15
N MET A 75 -7.99 17.37 -35.13
CA MET A 75 -8.39 17.57 -36.52
C MET A 75 -9.75 16.87 -36.64
N PHE A 76 -10.77 17.61 -37.07
CA PHE A 76 -12.17 17.20 -37.32
C PHE A 76 -13.22 17.53 -36.26
N ASP A 77 -13.34 18.79 -35.86
CA ASP A 77 -14.67 19.41 -35.72
C ASP A 77 -15.05 20.07 -37.07
N ILE A 78 -15.43 19.25 -38.05
CA ILE A 78 -16.22 19.72 -39.19
C ILE A 78 -17.63 19.94 -38.64
N THR A 79 -18.18 21.13 -38.87
CA THR A 79 -19.53 21.63 -38.48
C THR A 79 -19.67 22.28 -37.09
N LYS A 80 -19.13 23.51 -36.94
CA LYS A 80 -19.93 24.65 -36.45
C LYS A 80 -19.53 25.93 -37.21
N ASN A 81 -20.57 26.63 -37.65
CA ASN A 81 -20.60 27.81 -38.51
C ASN A 81 -19.75 28.98 -38.01
#